data_AF-A0A672KB71-F1
#
_entry.id   AF-A0A672KB71-F1
#
_cell.length_a   1.000
_cell.length_b   1.000
_cell.length_c   1.000
_cell.angle_alpha   90.00
_cell.angle_beta   90.00
_cell.angle_gamma   90.00
#
_symmetry.space_group_name_H-M   'P 1'
#
loop_
_entity.id
_entity.type
_entity.pdbx_description
1 polymer ?
#
loop_
_entity_poly.entity_id
_entity_poly.type
_entity_poly.pdbx_seq_one_letter_code
_entity_poly.pdbx_strand_id
1 'polypeptide(L)'
;MSKYGLGSPLKVVKKPGETLTLSCRGSGSSFGCCSMHWIRQQAGKPLVWMGCVNSDSSGNDYSESFKSRTEIIRDNSKSMVYLKLSGLTAEDSAVYYCARNSL
;
A
#
# COMPACT_ATOMS: atom_id res chain seq x y z
N MET A 1 -2.35 -18.44 4.24
CA MET A 1 -2.51 -16.98 4.41
C MET A 1 -2.39 -16.66 5.89
N SER A 2 -1.17 -16.47 6.39
CA SER A 2 -0.93 -16.31 7.81
C SER A 2 -1.10 -14.85 8.22
N LYS A 3 -2.11 -14.58 9.05
CA LYS A 3 -2.31 -13.29 9.73
C LYS A 3 -1.20 -13.11 10.77
N TYR A 4 -0.01 -12.69 10.36
CA TYR A 4 1.02 -12.28 11.30
C TYR A 4 0.79 -10.82 11.70
N GLY A 5 0.27 -10.64 12.92
CA GLY A 5 0.30 -9.37 13.66
C GLY A 5 -0.54 -8.23 13.09
N LEU A 6 -1.87 -8.33 13.16
CA LEU A 6 -2.71 -7.13 13.08
C LEU A 6 -2.53 -6.34 14.39
N GLY A 7 -1.59 -5.39 14.40
CA GLY A 7 -1.84 -4.17 15.14
C GLY A 7 -3.19 -3.61 14.68
N SER A 8 -4.01 -3.12 15.60
CA SER A 8 -5.36 -2.62 15.29
C SER A 8 -5.35 -1.75 14.02
N PRO A 9 -6.31 -1.95 13.11
CA PRO A 9 -6.36 -1.17 11.87
C PRO A 9 -6.40 0.32 12.20
N LEU A 10 -5.44 1.07 11.66
CA LEU A 10 -5.41 2.51 11.84
C LEU A 10 -6.64 3.12 11.15
N LYS A 11 -7.51 3.78 11.93
CA LYS A 11 -8.64 4.52 11.39
C LYS A 11 -8.18 5.94 11.06
N VAL A 12 -8.10 6.25 9.77
CA VAL A 12 -7.76 7.58 9.27
C VAL A 12 -8.98 8.16 8.55
N VAL A 13 -9.37 9.39 8.91
CA VAL A 13 -10.46 10.13 8.25
C VAL A 13 -9.85 11.34 7.55
N LYS A 14 -10.22 11.54 6.29
CA LYS A 14 -9.74 12.62 5.41
C LYS A 14 -10.91 13.33 4.75
N LYS A 15 -10.72 14.59 4.38
CA LYS A 15 -11.70 15.34 3.58
C LYS A 15 -11.54 14.98 2.10
N PRO A 16 -12.61 15.10 1.29
CA PRO A 16 -12.50 14.97 -0.16
C PRO A 16 -11.44 15.93 -0.73
N GLY A 17 -10.68 15.46 -1.72
CA GLY A 17 -9.60 16.21 -2.36
C GLY A 17 -8.26 16.19 -1.63
N GLU A 18 -8.20 15.79 -0.36
CA GLU A 18 -6.95 15.67 0.38
C GLU A 18 -6.09 14.50 -0.13
N THR A 19 -4.81 14.49 0.28
CA THR A 19 -3.90 13.37 0.06
C THR A 19 -3.85 12.48 1.29
N LEU A 20 -4.04 11.17 1.09
CA LEU A 20 -3.78 10.15 2.09
C LEU A 20 -2.33 9.70 1.99
N THR A 21 -1.65 9.54 3.12
CA THR A 21 -0.37 8.84 3.20
C THR A 21 -0.47 7.72 4.22
N LEU A 22 -0.21 6.49 3.78
CA LEU A 22 -0.13 5.31 4.63
C LEU A 22 1.31 4.80 4.67
N SER A 23 1.70 4.21 5.78
CA SER A 23 2.99 3.55 5.95
C SER A 23 2.79 2.07 6.27
N CYS A 24 3.69 1.24 5.78
CA CYS A 24 3.78 -0.17 6.08
C CYS A 24 5.21 -0.53 6.42
N ARG A 25 5.42 -1.10 7.59
CA ARG A 25 6.73 -1.59 8.01
C ARG A 25 6.92 -3.02 7.51
N GLY A 26 7.99 -3.24 6.75
CA GLY A 26 8.46 -4.59 6.44
C GLY A 26 8.94 -5.28 7.70
N SER A 27 8.48 -6.51 7.94
CA SER A 27 8.99 -7.36 8.99
C SER A 27 10.05 -8.33 8.45
N GLY A 28 11.16 -8.46 9.17
CA GLY A 28 12.23 -9.43 8.90
C GLY A 28 13.36 -8.94 7.99
N SER A 29 14.44 -9.71 7.94
CA SER A 29 15.65 -9.48 7.14
C SER A 29 15.41 -9.51 5.61
N SER A 30 14.27 -10.03 5.17
CA SER A 30 13.92 -10.19 3.77
C SER A 30 13.14 -9.01 3.18
N PHE A 31 12.93 -7.90 3.93
CA PHE A 31 12.28 -6.72 3.35
C PHE A 31 12.99 -6.30 2.08
N GLY A 32 14.32 -6.17 2.14
CA GLY A 32 15.18 -5.70 1.04
C GLY A 32 15.22 -6.57 -0.22
N CYS A 33 14.68 -7.80 -0.21
CA CYS A 33 14.71 -8.69 -1.38
C CYS A 33 13.32 -8.95 -1.99
N CYS A 34 12.26 -8.38 -1.42
CA CYS A 34 10.89 -8.66 -1.85
C CYS A 34 10.18 -7.40 -2.34
N SER A 35 9.36 -7.57 -3.38
CA SER A 35 8.40 -6.57 -3.82
C SER A 35 7.29 -6.39 -2.79
N MET A 36 6.87 -5.14 -2.63
CA MET A 36 5.84 -4.74 -1.68
C MET A 36 4.64 -4.20 -2.44
N HIS A 37 3.47 -4.77 -2.16
CA HIS A 37 2.22 -4.49 -2.86
C HIS A 37 1.27 -3.71 -1.97
N TRP A 38 0.50 -2.82 -2.58
CA TRP A 38 -0.63 -2.15 -1.96
C TRP A 38 -1.94 -2.66 -2.55
N ILE A 39 -2.87 -2.97 -1.67
CA ILE A 39 -4.16 -3.58 -2.00
C ILE A 39 -5.22 -2.83 -1.19
N ARG A 40 -6.36 -2.51 -1.79
CA ARG A 40 -7.50 -1.95 -1.08
C ARG A 40 -8.71 -2.88 -1.09
N GLN A 41 -9.55 -2.77 -0.08
CA GLN A 41 -10.82 -3.47 0.01
C GLN A 41 -11.92 -2.52 0.47
N GLN A 42 -12.87 -2.23 -0.42
CA GLN A 42 -14.09 -1.54 -0.04
C GLN A 42 -14.99 -2.51 0.74
N ALA A 43 -15.83 -1.98 1.64
CA ALA A 43 -16.77 -2.80 2.42
C ALA A 43 -17.67 -3.63 1.48
N GLY A 44 -17.71 -4.95 1.70
CA GLY A 44 -18.51 -5.88 0.87
C GLY A 44 -17.95 -6.16 -0.53
N LYS A 45 -16.76 -5.66 -0.88
CA LYS A 45 -16.15 -5.85 -2.21
C LYS A 45 -14.88 -6.71 -2.16
N PRO A 46 -14.47 -7.29 -3.31
CA PRO A 46 -13.19 -8.00 -3.40
C PRO A 46 -11.99 -7.08 -3.17
N LEU A 47 -10.84 -7.69 -2.92
CA LEU A 47 -9.55 -7.02 -2.88
C LEU A 47 -9.20 -6.50 -4.29
N VAL A 48 -8.73 -5.26 -4.36
CA VAL A 48 -8.27 -4.61 -5.59
C VAL A 48 -6.80 -4.24 -5.42
N TRP A 49 -5.95 -4.80 -6.27
CA TRP A 49 -4.54 -4.44 -6.31
C TRP A 49 -4.36 -3.03 -6.88
N MET A 50 -3.59 -2.19 -6.19
CA MET A 50 -3.35 -0.80 -6.59
C MET A 50 -2.02 -0.66 -7.33
N GLY A 51 -0.98 -1.30 -6.82
CA GLY A 51 0.37 -1.19 -7.34
C GLY A 51 1.40 -1.92 -6.48
N CYS A 52 2.64 -1.92 -6.92
CA CYS A 52 3.77 -2.41 -6.14
C CYS A 52 5.03 -1.57 -6.35
N VAL A 53 5.98 -1.75 -5.44
CA VAL A 53 7.35 -1.30 -5.57
C VAL A 53 8.28 -2.49 -5.44
N ASN A 54 9.13 -2.68 -6.43
CA ASN A 54 10.13 -3.74 -6.40
C ASN A 54 11.28 -3.37 -5.44
N SER A 55 12.01 -4.38 -4.98
CA SER A 55 13.15 -4.16 -4.10
C SER A 55 14.40 -3.65 -4.84
N ASP A 56 14.49 -3.94 -6.13
CA ASP A 56 15.53 -3.47 -7.02
C ASP A 56 15.14 -2.15 -7.71
N SER A 57 15.97 -1.68 -8.63
CA SER A 57 15.73 -0.46 -9.40
C SER A 57 14.79 -0.66 -10.59
N SER A 58 14.05 -1.77 -10.67
CA SER A 58 13.11 -2.03 -11.78
C SER A 58 11.88 -1.12 -11.77
N GLY A 59 11.64 -0.41 -10.65
CA GLY A 59 10.62 0.62 -10.53
C GLY A 59 9.32 0.13 -9.88
N ASN A 60 8.23 0.85 -10.20
CA ASN A 60 6.91 0.63 -9.63
C ASN A 60 5.92 0.26 -10.73
N ASP A 61 5.04 -0.70 -10.42
CA ASP A 61 3.89 -1.01 -11.26
C ASP A 61 2.61 -0.52 -10.61
N TYR A 62 1.66 -0.09 -11.43
CA TYR A 62 0.37 0.42 -10.99
C TYR A 62 -0.75 -0.19 -11.82
N SER A 63 -1.89 -0.40 -11.19
CA SER A 63 -3.13 -0.67 -11.90
C SER A 63 -3.65 0.62 -12.55
N GLU A 64 -4.24 0.50 -13.74
CA GLU A 64 -4.66 1.65 -14.56
C GLU A 64 -5.60 2.60 -13.82
N SER A 65 -6.52 2.09 -13.00
CA SER A 65 -7.47 2.91 -12.24
C SER A 65 -6.83 3.80 -11.16
N PHE A 66 -5.58 3.55 -10.79
CA PHE A 66 -4.91 4.21 -9.66
C PHE A 66 -3.65 4.98 -10.06
N LYS A 67 -3.07 4.66 -11.23
CA LYS A 67 -1.78 5.13 -11.71
C LYS A 67 -1.61 6.65 -11.68
N SER A 68 -2.65 7.42 -12.01
CA SER A 68 -2.58 8.89 -12.06
C SER A 68 -2.57 9.57 -10.68
N ARG A 69 -3.03 8.89 -9.63
CA ARG A 69 -3.21 9.48 -8.28
C ARG A 69 -2.34 8.82 -7.21
N THR A 70 -1.64 7.74 -7.56
CA THR A 70 -0.92 6.90 -6.60
C THR A 70 0.58 7.05 -6.76
N GLU A 71 1.26 7.24 -5.64
CA GLU A 71 2.71 7.20 -5.54
C GLU A 71 3.10 6.17 -4.47
N ILE A 72 3.90 5.17 -4.84
CA ILE A 72 4.44 4.18 -3.91
C ILE A 72 5.91 4.49 -3.68
N ILE A 73 6.30 4.68 -2.43
CA ILE A 73 7.67 5.06 -2.06
C ILE A 73 8.25 4.02 -1.14
N ARG A 74 9.47 3.61 -1.40
CA ARG A 74 10.19 2.63 -0.58
C ARG A 74 11.38 3.28 0.11
N ASP A 75 11.48 3.06 1.42
CA ASP A 75 12.63 3.46 2.24
C ASP A 75 13.28 2.21 2.84
N ASN A 76 14.34 1.73 2.18
CA ASN A 76 15.10 0.57 2.61
C ASN A 76 15.81 0.80 3.95
N SER A 77 16.26 2.03 4.23
CA SER A 77 16.96 2.35 5.48
C SER A 77 16.05 2.18 6.71
N LYS A 78 14.75 2.45 6.55
CA LYS A 78 13.74 2.31 7.61
C LYS A 78 12.93 1.02 7.53
N SER A 79 13.17 0.19 6.51
CA SER A 79 12.32 -0.95 6.17
C SER A 79 10.83 -0.57 6.07
N MET A 80 10.55 0.53 5.38
CA MET A 80 9.20 1.11 5.24
C MET A 80 8.80 1.24 3.78
N VAL A 81 7.51 1.05 3.50
CA VAL A 81 6.87 1.43 2.24
C VAL A 81 5.73 2.37 2.54
N TYR A 82 5.59 3.40 1.72
CA TYR A 82 4.55 4.40 1.81
C TYR A 82 3.65 4.33 0.57
N LEU A 83 2.36 4.55 0.79
CA LEU A 83 1.37 4.79 -0.25
C LEU A 83 0.89 6.22 -0.09
N LYS A 84 1.07 7.04 -1.12
CA LYS A 84 0.34 8.31 -1.24
C LYS A 84 -0.76 8.16 -2.27
N LEU A 85 -1.96 8.61 -1.90
CA LEU A 85 -3.11 8.67 -2.79
C LEU A 85 -3.67 10.09 -2.77
N SER A 86 -3.60 10.80 -3.90
CA SER A 86 -4.04 12.19 -4.03
C SER A 86 -5.50 12.29 -4.51
N GLY A 87 -6.12 13.44 -4.23
CA GLY A 87 -7.46 13.75 -4.72
C GLY A 87 -8.50 12.74 -4.25
N LEU A 88 -8.53 12.46 -2.95
CA LEU A 88 -9.42 11.45 -2.39
C LEU A 88 -10.89 11.71 -2.72
N THR A 89 -11.61 10.65 -3.08
CA THR A 89 -13.06 10.67 -3.23
C THR A 89 -13.73 9.73 -2.23
N ALA A 90 -15.06 9.76 -2.14
CA ALA A 90 -15.81 8.82 -1.30
C ALA A 90 -15.53 7.34 -1.67
N GLU A 91 -15.21 7.07 -2.93
CA GLU A 91 -14.87 5.72 -3.41
C GLU A 91 -13.52 5.23 -2.89
N ASP A 92 -12.65 6.11 -2.40
CA ASP A 92 -11.37 5.72 -1.81
C ASP A 92 -11.52 5.26 -0.35
N SER A 93 -12.74 5.30 0.22
CA SER A 93 -13.04 4.72 1.54
C SER A 93 -12.93 3.18 1.49
N ALA A 94 -11.88 2.65 2.10
CA ALA A 94 -11.54 1.23 2.06
C ALA A 94 -10.60 0.87 3.23
N VAL A 95 -10.47 -0.43 3.49
CA VAL A 95 -9.32 -0.95 4.23
C VAL A 95 -8.15 -1.11 3.27
N TYR A 96 -6.98 -0.64 3.67
CA TYR A 96 -5.76 -0.72 2.88
C TYR A 96 -4.82 -1.73 3.51
N TYR A 97 -4.25 -2.59 2.68
CA TYR A 97 -3.32 -3.64 3.07
C TYR A 97 -2.02 -3.46 2.32
N CYS A 98 -0.92 -3.69 3.03
CA CYS A 98 0.36 -3.97 2.39
C CYS A 98 0.62 -5.47 2.42
N ALA A 99 1.16 -6.00 1.33
CA ALA A 99 1.53 -7.40 1.23
C ALA A 99 2.95 -7.53 0.67
N ARG A 100 3.69 -8.48 1.22
CA ARG A 100 4.99 -8.89 0.70
C ARG A 100 4.78 -10.04 -0.27
N ASN A 101 5.31 -9.96 -1.49
CA ASN A 101 5.44 -11.15 -2.31
C ASN A 101 6.64 -11.95 -1.79
N SER A 102 6.38 -13.10 -1.15
CA SER A 102 7.43 -14.02 -0.72
C SER A 102 7.47 -15.11 -1.77
N LEU A 103 8.58 -15.21 -2.51
CA LEU A 103 8.88 -16.43 -3.25
C LEU A 103 9.02 -17.61 -2.28
#